data_AF-A0A257QTK8-F1
#
_entry.id   AF-A0A257QTK8-F1
#
_cell.length_a   1.000
_cell.length_b   1.000
_cell.length_c   1.000
_cell.angle_alpha   90.00
_cell.angle_beta   90.00
_cell.angle_gamma   90.00
#
_symmetry.space_group_name_H-M   'P 1'
#
loop_
_entity.id
_entity.type
_entity.pdbx_description
1 polymer ?
#
loop_
_entity_poly.entity_id
_entity_poly.type
_entity_poly.pdbx_seq_one_letter_code
_entity_poly.pdbx_strand_id
1 'polypeptide(L)'
;MNKLTAAAIATVFALGLTSVPYAHAGERHPEINGAIHKLEHAKTNLNKGAHDFGGHRVAAIQHIDAALSELHQALEYDKHHDDKHRDGHRH
;
A
#
# COMPACT_ATOMS: atom_id res chain seq x y z
N MET A 1 34.19 -31.35 -50.79
CA MET A 1 34.17 -32.68 -50.12
C MET A 1 34.71 -32.53 -48.72
N ASN A 2 33.85 -32.56 -47.69
CA ASN A 2 33.95 -33.44 -46.51
C ASN A 2 33.17 -32.91 -45.27
N LYS A 3 32.03 -33.59 -45.04
CA LYS A 3 31.51 -34.18 -43.80
C LYS A 3 31.13 -33.27 -42.60
N LEU A 4 29.81 -33.22 -42.40
CA LEU A 4 29.08 -32.98 -41.15
C LEU A 4 29.67 -33.70 -39.92
N THR A 5 29.65 -33.03 -38.77
CA THR A 5 29.28 -33.53 -37.42
C THR A 5 29.37 -32.34 -36.45
N ALA A 6 28.25 -31.75 -36.04
CA ALA A 6 27.56 -32.03 -34.78
C ALA A 6 28.42 -31.72 -33.53
N ALA A 7 28.03 -30.70 -32.75
CA ALA A 7 27.61 -30.85 -31.35
C ALA A 7 27.62 -29.51 -30.58
N ALA A 8 26.48 -29.24 -29.95
CA ALA A 8 26.31 -28.61 -28.64
C ALA A 8 26.88 -27.21 -28.41
N ILE A 9 26.05 -26.20 -28.74
CA ILE A 9 26.09 -24.90 -28.06
C ILE A 9 25.52 -25.13 -26.65
N ALA A 10 26.41 -25.22 -25.66
CA ALA A 10 26.05 -25.20 -24.26
C ALA A 10 27.04 -24.32 -23.49
N THR A 11 27.05 -23.03 -23.81
CA THR A 11 27.62 -22.03 -22.90
C THR A 11 26.50 -21.55 -22.01
N VAL A 12 26.46 -22.08 -20.79
CA VAL A 12 25.55 -21.69 -19.71
C VAL A 12 25.71 -20.18 -19.48
N PHE A 13 24.73 -19.40 -19.91
CA PHE A 13 24.65 -17.98 -19.56
C PHE A 13 24.18 -17.93 -18.12
N ALA A 14 25.12 -17.71 -17.19
CA ALA A 14 24.84 -17.53 -15.78
C ALA A 14 24.01 -16.25 -15.59
N LEU A 15 22.69 -16.36 -15.65
CA LEU A 15 21.78 -15.36 -15.11
C LEU A 15 21.88 -15.43 -13.58
N GLY A 16 22.83 -14.68 -13.04
CA GLY A 16 22.86 -14.35 -11.63
C GLY A 16 21.54 -13.67 -11.27
N LEU A 17 20.70 -14.38 -10.53
CA LEU A 17 19.58 -13.83 -9.78
C LEU A 17 20.16 -12.89 -8.71
N THR A 18 20.48 -11.66 -9.09
CA THR A 18 20.66 -10.59 -8.12
C THR A 18 19.29 -10.24 -7.61
N SER A 19 18.91 -10.87 -6.49
CA SER A 19 17.80 -10.43 -5.65
C SER A 19 18.12 -9.01 -5.20
N VAL A 20 17.65 -8.02 -5.96
CA VAL A 20 17.69 -6.62 -5.54
C VAL A 20 16.83 -6.56 -4.28
N PRO A 21 17.39 -6.26 -3.10
CA PRO A 21 16.56 -6.02 -1.93
C PRO A 21 15.76 -4.76 -2.25
N TYR A 22 14.48 -4.95 -2.62
CA TYR A 22 13.51 -3.89 -2.53
C TYR A 22 13.45 -3.55 -1.05
N ALA A 23 14.19 -2.51 -0.65
CA ALA A 23 13.94 -1.78 0.56
C ALA A 23 12.50 -1.30 0.42
N HIS A 24 11.57 -2.11 0.91
CA HIS A 24 10.25 -1.65 1.23
C HIS A 24 10.52 -0.61 2.31
N ALA A 25 10.58 0.65 1.89
CA ALA A 25 10.29 1.76 2.79
C ALA A 25 8.88 1.45 3.27
N GLY A 26 8.79 0.61 4.31
CA GLY A 26 7.55 0.07 4.81
C GLY A 26 6.69 1.26 5.10
N GLU A 27 5.50 1.30 4.51
CA GLU A 27 4.49 2.26 4.89
C GLU A 27 4.48 2.30 6.42
N ARG A 28 4.72 3.48 7.01
CA ARG A 28 4.94 3.62 8.46
C ARG A 28 3.78 3.05 9.27
N HIS A 29 2.58 2.94 8.68
CA HIS A 29 1.36 2.45 9.31
C HIS A 29 0.52 1.56 8.38
N PRO A 30 0.92 0.29 8.15
CA PRO A 30 0.22 -0.59 7.22
C PRO A 30 -1.24 -0.88 7.65
N GLU A 31 -1.51 -0.92 8.95
CA GLU A 31 -2.85 -1.16 9.48
C GLU A 31 -3.78 0.05 9.29
N ILE A 32 -3.30 1.27 9.54
CA ILE A 32 -4.09 2.50 9.34
C ILE A 32 -4.40 2.68 7.85
N ASN A 33 -3.40 2.49 6.98
CA ASN A 33 -3.60 2.53 5.53
C ASN A 33 -4.58 1.46 5.06
N GLY A 34 -4.47 0.23 5.59
CA GLY A 34 -5.41 -0.84 5.32
C GLY A 34 -6.83 -0.53 5.75
N ALA A 35 -7.01 0.12 6.91
CA ALA A 35 -8.32 0.57 7.39
C ALA A 35 -8.92 1.65 6.48
N ILE A 36 -8.13 2.65 6.09
CA ILE A 36 -8.54 3.71 5.15
C ILE A 36 -9.04 3.08 3.84
N HIS A 37 -8.27 2.17 3.24
CA HIS A 37 -8.68 1.49 2.00
C HIS A 37 -10.00 0.72 2.14
N LYS A 38 -10.20 -0.01 3.25
CA LYS A 38 -11.43 -0.75 3.50
C LYS A 38 -12.64 0.19 3.63
N LEU A 39 -12.47 1.31 4.32
CA LEU A 39 -13.51 2.32 4.51
C LEU A 39 -13.88 3.02 3.19
N GLU A 40 -12.90 3.41 2.37
CA GLU A 40 -13.15 3.99 1.04
C GLU A 40 -13.91 3.03 0.11
N HIS A 41 -13.55 1.74 0.16
CA HIS A 41 -14.28 0.72 -0.60
C HIS A 41 -15.72 0.55 -0.10
N ALA A 42 -15.92 0.51 1.22
CA ALA A 42 -17.25 0.45 1.81
C ALA A 42 -18.11 1.68 1.42
N LYS A 43 -17.54 2.88 1.49
CA LYS A 43 -18.19 4.14 1.06
C LYS A 43 -18.58 4.08 -0.42
N THR A 44 -17.69 3.59 -1.28
CA THR A 44 -17.98 3.41 -2.71
C THR A 44 -19.14 2.45 -2.94
N ASN A 45 -19.19 1.33 -2.22
CA ASN A 45 -20.28 0.36 -2.33
C ASN A 45 -21.62 0.95 -1.86
N LEU A 46 -21.61 1.70 -0.76
CA LEU A 46 -22.80 2.36 -0.25
C LEU A 46 -23.30 3.44 -1.21
N ASN A 47 -22.40 4.25 -1.79
CA ASN A 47 -22.78 5.27 -2.78
C ASN A 47 -23.43 4.68 -4.04
N LYS A 48 -23.04 3.47 -4.45
CA LYS A 48 -23.65 2.75 -5.58
C LYS A 48 -24.99 2.09 -5.23
N GLY A 49 -25.33 1.98 -3.94
CA GLY A 49 -26.53 1.30 -3.48
C GLY A 49 -27.82 2.03 -3.88
N ALA A 50 -28.72 1.33 -4.56
CA ALA A 50 -29.96 1.92 -5.11
C ALA A 50 -30.96 2.41 -4.04
N HIS A 51 -30.91 1.89 -2.82
CA HIS A 51 -31.90 2.16 -1.78
C HIS A 51 -31.28 2.82 -0.54
N ASP A 52 -31.99 3.77 0.06
CA ASP A 52 -31.50 4.53 1.22
C ASP A 52 -31.77 3.86 2.57
N PHE A 53 -32.52 2.74 2.56
CA PHE A 53 -32.88 1.96 3.76
C PHE A 53 -33.38 2.85 4.91
N GLY A 54 -34.26 3.81 4.62
CA GLY A 54 -34.79 4.74 5.64
C GLY A 54 -33.79 5.78 6.14
N GLY A 55 -32.76 6.11 5.36
CA GLY A 55 -31.70 7.06 5.72
C GLY A 55 -30.45 6.42 6.30
N HIS A 56 -30.49 5.12 6.61
CA HIS A 56 -29.36 4.41 7.19
C HIS A 56 -28.14 4.35 6.26
N ARG A 57 -28.35 4.32 4.93
CA ARG A 57 -27.23 4.35 3.98
C ARG A 57 -26.46 5.66 4.08
N VAL A 58 -27.17 6.80 4.06
CA VAL A 58 -26.55 8.12 4.21
C VAL A 58 -25.87 8.27 5.57
N ALA A 59 -26.50 7.82 6.66
CA ALA A 59 -25.90 7.84 7.99
C ALA A 59 -24.60 7.00 8.05
N ALA A 60 -24.60 5.81 7.44
CA ALA A 60 -23.40 4.98 7.37
C ALA A 60 -22.25 5.66 6.60
N ILE A 61 -22.55 6.34 5.50
CA ILE A 61 -21.54 7.12 4.75
C ILE A 61 -20.97 8.23 5.63
N GLN A 62 -21.81 8.96 6.37
CA GLN A 62 -21.36 10.01 7.29
C GLN A 62 -20.44 9.47 8.38
N HIS A 63 -20.74 8.29 8.94
CA HIS A 63 -19.87 7.65 9.93
C HIS A 63 -18.53 7.21 9.33
N ILE A 64 -18.53 6.72 8.08
CA ILE A 64 -17.30 6.39 7.37
C ILE A 64 -16.45 7.64 7.13
N ASP A 65 -17.06 8.75 6.74
CA ASP A 65 -16.34 10.03 6.52
C ASP A 65 -15.70 10.55 7.81
N ALA A 66 -16.41 10.47 8.93
CA ALA A 66 -15.85 10.82 10.24
C ALA A 66 -14.66 9.93 10.60
N ALA A 67 -14.77 8.61 10.41
CA ALA A 67 -13.69 7.67 10.68
C ALA A 67 -12.46 7.93 9.79
N LEU A 68 -12.65 8.23 8.51
CA LEU A 68 -11.56 8.57 7.59
C LEU A 68 -10.84 9.85 8.02
N SER A 69 -11.57 10.85 8.50
CA SER A 69 -10.98 12.09 9.02
C SER A 69 -10.04 11.82 10.20
N GLU A 70 -10.51 11.05 11.19
CA GLU A 70 -9.71 10.71 12.38
C GLU A 70 -8.44 9.90 12.02
N LEU A 71 -8.56 8.95 11.08
CA LEU A 71 -7.40 8.16 10.64
C LEU A 71 -6.35 9.02 9.92
N HIS A 72 -6.77 9.99 9.10
CA HIS A 72 -5.84 10.94 8.48
C HIS A 72 -5.18 11.87 9.51
N GLN A 73 -5.93 12.32 10.52
CA GLN A 73 -5.36 13.12 11.62
C GLN A 73 -4.34 12.32 12.44
N ALA A 74 -4.58 11.03 12.68
CA ALA A 74 -3.62 10.15 13.34
C ALA A 74 -2.31 10.02 12.55
N LEU A 75 -2.39 9.88 11.22
CA LEU A 75 -1.21 9.83 10.37
C LEU A 75 -0.41 11.14 10.38
N GLU A 76 -1.09 12.29 10.35
CA GLU A 76 -0.40 13.59 10.38
C GLU A 76 0.23 13.86 11.75
N TYR A 77 -0.43 13.43 12.84
CA TYR A 77 0.13 13.52 14.19
C TYR A 77 1.43 12.72 14.31
N ASP A 78 1.44 11.47 13.85
CA ASP A 78 2.61 10.60 13.89
C ASP A 78 3.78 11.18 13.08
N LYS A 79 3.51 11.62 11.85
CA LYS A 79 4.50 12.27 10.99
C LYS A 79 5.16 13.48 11.67
N HIS A 80 4.38 14.35 12.30
CA HIS A 80 4.91 15.51 13.03
C HIS A 80 5.62 15.17 14.35
N HIS A 81 5.22 14.08 15.00
CA HIS A 81 5.88 13.60 16.22
C HIS A 81 7.27 13.02 15.91
N ASP A 82 7.39 12.29 14.82
CA ASP A 82 8.66 11.74 14.33
C ASP A 82 9.68 12.83 13.97
N ASP A 83 9.22 13.92 13.32
CA ASP A 83 10.10 15.04 12.96
C ASP A 83 10.75 15.68 14.21
N LYS A 84 9.98 15.85 15.29
CA LYS A 84 10.50 16.42 16.56
C LYS A 84 11.51 15.52 17.25
N HIS A 85 11.35 14.20 17.16
CA HIS A 85 12.31 13.26 17.74
C HIS A 85 13.64 13.20 16.97
N ARG A 86 13.61 13.45 15.65
CA ARG A 86 14.79 13.36 14.80
C ARG A 86 15.75 14.54 14.96
N ASP A 87 15.22 15.72 15.30
CA ASP A 87 16.01 16.94 15.46
C ASP A 87 16.66 17.07 16.85
N GLY A 88 16.17 16.33 17.86
CA GLY A 88 16.70 16.36 19.23
C GLY A 88 18.05 15.67 19.44
N HIS A 89 18.60 14.99 18.42
CA HIS A 89 19.83 14.19 18.57
C HIS A 89 21.12 14.90 18.08
N ARG A 90 21.05 16.21 17.78
CA ARG A 90 22.21 17.04 17.39
C ARG A 90 22.48 18.13 18.43
N HIS A 91 22.97 17.76 19.61
CA HIS A 91 23.65 18.68 20.53
C HIS A 91 24.82 17.98 21.22
#